data_AF-X1U739-F1
#
_entry.id   AF-X1U739-F1
#
_cell.length_a   1.000
_cell.length_b   1.000
_cell.length_c   1.000
_cell.angle_alpha   90.00
_cell.angle_beta   90.00
_cell.angle_gamma   90.00
#
_symmetry.space_group_name_H-M   'P 1'
#
loop_
_entity.id
_entity.type
_entity.pdbx_description
1 polymer ?
#
loop_
_entity_poly.entity_id
_entity_poly.type
_entity_poly.pdbx_seq_one_letter_code
_entity_poly.pdbx_strand_id
1 'polypeptide(L)' 'MDLGIALGSAAKMASQLNIDNRIMYVVGAGAKELRLLDSDLVIGIPLSITRKNPYFDRR' A
#
# COMPACT_ATOMS: atom_id res chain seq x y z
N MET A 1 -17.49 -6.99 -1.05
CA MET A 1 -17.00 -6.46 0.24
C MET A 1 -15.67 -7.10 0.66
N ASP A 2 -15.15 -8.09 -0.07
CA ASP A 2 -13.98 -8.88 0.33
C ASP A 2 -12.65 -8.18 0.11
N LEU A 3 -12.53 -7.34 -0.92
CA LEU A 3 -11.31 -6.57 -1.19
C LEU A 3 -10.93 -5.66 -0.01
N GLY A 4 -11.91 -4.99 0.60
CA GLY A 4 -11.67 -4.14 1.77
C GLY A 4 -11.18 -4.94 2.98
N ILE A 5 -11.73 -6.14 3.19
CA ILE A 5 -11.30 -7.06 4.26
C ILE A 5 -9.86 -7.52 3.99
N ALA A 6 -9.55 -7.91 2.75
CA ALA A 6 -8.20 -8.33 2.37
C ALA A 6 -7.17 -7.22 2.56
N LEU A 7 -7.48 -6.00 2.09
CA LEU A 7 -6.62 -4.82 2.26
C LEU A 7 -6.42 -4.47 3.74
N GLY A 8 -7.50 -4.46 4.53
CA GLY A 8 -7.44 -4.17 5.96
C GLY A 8 -6.64 -5.22 6.74
N SER A 9 -6.81 -6.50 6.40
CA SER A 9 -6.05 -7.60 7.00
C SER A 9 -4.56 -7.50 6.69
N ALA A 10 -4.21 -7.24 5.43
CA ALA A 10 -2.81 -7.07 5.00
C ALA A 10 -2.15 -5.86 5.66
N ALA A 11 -2.83 -4.71 5.69
CA ALA A 11 -2.33 -3.49 6.35
C ALA A 11 -2.15 -3.70 7.87
N LYS A 12 -3.11 -4.37 8.53
CA LYS A 12 -3.00 -4.71 9.95
C LYS A 12 -1.81 -5.61 10.22
N MET A 13 -1.60 -6.65 9.42
CA MET A 13 -0.47 -7.56 9.57
C MET A 13 0.87 -6.82 9.43
N ALA A 14 1.00 -5.94 8.43
CA ALA A 14 2.19 -5.11 8.28
C ALA A 14 2.44 -4.21 9.50
N SER A 15 1.39 -3.59 10.04
CA SER A 15 1.49 -2.79 11.26
C SER A 15 1.89 -3.60 12.49
N GLN A 16 1.39 -4.85 12.63
CA GLN A 16 1.80 -5.76 13.71
C GLN A 16 3.29 -6.14 13.64
N LEU A 17 3.85 -6.13 12.43
CA LEU A 17 5.29 -6.34 12.18
C LEU A 17 6.11 -5.04 12.28
N ASN A 18 5.50 -3.93 12.72
CA ASN A 18 6.11 -2.60 12.77
C ASN A 18 6.61 -2.09 11.40
N ILE A 19 5.97 -2.52 10.32
CA ILE A 19 6.27 -2.08 8.95
C ILE A 19 5.39 -0.88 8.62
N ASP A 20 5.99 0.22 8.19
CA ASP A 20 5.24 1.36 7.68
C ASP A 20 4.53 0.96 6.38
N ASN A 21 3.22 1.20 6.34
CA ASN A 21 2.38 0.78 5.23
C ASN A 21 1.21 1.74 5.04
N ARG A 22 0.71 1.84 3.80
CA ARG A 22 -0.44 2.69 3.44
C ARG A 22 -1.22 2.10 2.29
N ILE A 23 -2.55 2.10 2.36
CA ILE A 23 -3.37 1.73 1.20
C ILE A 23 -3.32 2.88 0.19
N MET A 24 -2.85 2.62 -1.04
CA MET A 24 -2.65 3.64 -2.08
C MET A 24 -3.34 3.27 -3.40
N TYR A 25 -4.30 4.09 -3.80
CA TYR A 25 -4.94 4.01 -5.12
C TYR A 25 -3.97 4.38 -6.25
N VAL A 26 -3.13 5.40 -6.05
CA VAL A 26 -2.22 5.92 -7.09
C VAL A 26 -1.22 4.86 -7.57
N VAL A 27 -0.68 4.05 -6.66
CA VAL A 27 0.20 2.92 -7.02
C VAL A 27 -0.55 1.91 -7.88
N GLY A 28 -1.80 1.62 -7.53
CA GLY A 28 -2.65 0.73 -8.32
C GLY A 28 -3.03 1.29 -9.69
N ALA A 29 -3.32 2.58 -9.77
CA ALA A 29 -3.56 3.28 -11.04
C ALA A 29 -2.34 3.19 -11.97
N GLY A 30 -1.14 3.45 -11.45
CA GLY A 30 0.10 3.29 -12.21
C GLY A 30 0.35 1.85 -12.66
N ALA A 31 0.08 0.86 -11.80
CA ALA A 31 0.19 -0.56 -12.17
C ALA A 31 -0.79 -0.95 -13.29
N LYS A 32 -2.00 -0.36 -13.30
CA LYS A 32 -2.98 -0.50 -14.38
C LYS A 32 -2.49 0.11 -15.69
N GLU A 33 -1.95 1.33 -15.64
CA GLU A 33 -1.43 2.02 -16.83
C GLU A 33 -0.27 1.25 -17.47
N LEU A 34 0.59 0.67 -16.63
CA LEU A 34 1.70 -0.20 -17.04
C LEU A 34 1.26 -1.62 -17.43
N ARG A 35 -0.04 -1.95 -17.35
CA ARG A 35 -0.62 -3.28 -17.65
C ARG A 35 0.09 -4.42 -16.90
N LEU A 36 0.52 -4.17 -15.67
CA LEU A 36 1.21 -5.16 -14.85
C LEU A 36 0.27 -6.26 -14.35
N LEU A 37 -1.03 -5.94 -14.24
CA LEU A 37 -2.07 -6.83 -13.77
C LEU A 37 -3.31 -6.63 -14.63
N ASP A 38 -3.98 -7.72 -14.99
CA ASP A 38 -5.28 -7.72 -15.65
C ASP A 38 -6.38 -7.81 -14.58
N SER A 39 -6.90 -6.67 -14.14
CA SER A 39 -7.99 -6.61 -13.17
C SER A 39 -8.82 -5.33 -13.30
N ASP A 40 -10.05 -5.34 -12.79
CA ASP A 40 -10.92 -4.15 -12.77
C ASP A 40 -10.44 -3.07 -11.81
N LEU A 41 -9.79 -3.48 -10.71
CA LEU A 41 -9.26 -2.60 -9.69
C LEU A 41 -7.93 -3.16 -9.18
N VAL A 42 -6.93 -2.28 -9.09
CA VAL A 42 -5.64 -2.56 -8.46
C VAL A 42 -5.47 -1.54 -7.34
N ILE A 43 -5.02 -2.00 -6.17
CA ILE A 43 -4.70 -1.17 -5.02
C ILE A 43 -3.31 -1.60 -4.53
N GLY A 44 -2.43 -0.64 -4.29
CA GLY A 44 -1.09 -0.91 -3.75
C GLY A 44 -1.04 -0.77 -2.23
N ILE A 45 -0.22 -1.61 -1.59
CA ILE A 45 0.22 -1.43 -0.19
C ILE A 45 1.76 -1.41 -0.22
N PRO A 46 2.40 -0.24 -0.40
CA PRO A 46 3.84 -0.15 -0.28
C PRO A 46 4.24 -0.41 1.17
N LEU A 47 5.34 -1.12 1.33
CA LEU A 47 5.90 -1.49 2.62
C LEU A 47 7.25 -0.84 2.78
N SER A 48 7.49 -0.22 3.93
CA SER A 48 8.76 0.41 4.25
C SER A 48 9.24 -0.03 5.63
N ILE A 49 10.43 -0.63 5.65
CA ILE A 49 11.21 -0.90 6.87
C ILE A 49 12.30 0.14 7.09
N THR A 50 12.35 1.16 6.21
CA THR A 50 13.33 2.22 6.35
C THR A 50 12.98 3.10 7.54
N ARG A 51 14.01 3.59 8.23
CA ARG A 51 13.84 4.50 9.36
C ARG A 51 13.00 5.70 8.87
N LYS A 52 11.92 6.06 9.59
CA LYS A 52 11.09 7.22 9.26
C LYS A 52 12.02 8.40 8.99
N ASN A 53 12.09 8.86 7.74
CA ASN A 53 13.05 9.89 7.36
C ASN A 53 12.68 11.16 8.15
N PRO A 54 13.55 11.67 9.05
CA PRO A 54 13.25 12.83 9.88
C PRO A 54 13.00 14.12 9.07
N TYR A 55 13.28 14.11 7.78
CA TYR A 55 12.99 15.20 6.84
C TYR A 55 11.64 15.05 6.11
N PHE A 56 10.98 13.89 6.17
CA PHE A 56 9.74 13.62 5.44
C PHE A 56 8.49 14.19 6.15
N ASP A 57 8.56 14.37 7.48
CA ASP A 57 7.50 14.93 8.34
C ASP A 57 7.58 16.46 8.50
N ARG A 58 8.52 17.13 7.80
CA ARG A 58 8.80 18.58 7.98
C ARG A 58 8.27 19.45 6.83
N ARG A 59 7.09 19.11 6.29
CA ARG A 59 6.32 20.02 5.42
C ARG A 59 5.01 20.38 6.08
#